data_AF-A0ABD6JIQ8-F1
#
_entry.id   AF-A0ABD6JIQ8-F1
#
_cell.length_a   1.000
_cell.length_b   1.000
_cell.length_c   1.000
_cell.angle_alpha   90.00
_cell.angle_beta   90.00
_cell.angle_gamma   90.00
#
_symmetry.space_group_name_H-M   'P 1'
#
loop_
_entity.id
_entity.type
_entity.pdbx_description
1 polymer ?
#
loop_
_entity_poly.entity_id
_entity_poly.type
_entity_poly.pdbx_seq_one_letter_code
_entity_poly.pdbx_strand_id
1 'polypeptide(L)'
;MQSIIKDINTKAQKMHSGIHKRFYLFVALMTEFQALNGMRIGEMLAIQNEDIDFDNKSLNINGTIHWFHDESGGFGVKDTTKTESSYRTIGLSSRSCEILKKAILENKKDSKWNDGYLNRNFVFTNHKGNPMQTERFNKILR
;
A
#
# COMPACT_ATOMS: atom_id res chain seq x y z
N MET A 1 9.10 -5.48 16.21
CA MET A 1 8.15 -4.87 15.26
C MET A 1 7.75 -3.45 15.65
N GLN A 2 7.19 -3.23 16.85
CA GLN A 2 6.85 -1.87 17.33
C GLN A 2 8.06 -0.91 17.36
N SER A 3 9.26 -1.39 17.73
CA SER A 3 10.49 -0.59 17.65
C SER A 3 10.83 -0.14 16.23
N ILE A 4 10.75 -1.04 15.25
CA ILE A 4 11.07 -0.76 13.84
C ILE A 4 10.11 0.29 13.29
N ILE A 5 8.81 0.15 13.57
CA ILE A 5 7.78 1.11 13.15
C ILE A 5 8.05 2.49 13.77
N LYS A 6 8.42 2.55 15.06
CA LYS A 6 8.80 3.78 15.75
C LYS A 6 10.01 4.45 15.10
N ASP A 7 11.03 3.69 14.74
CA ASP A 7 12.24 4.21 14.09
C ASP A 7 11.96 4.75 12.68
N ILE A 8 11.13 4.05 11.90
CA ILE A 8 10.69 4.50 10.57
C ILE A 8 9.88 5.79 10.68
N ASN A 9 8.94 5.87 11.62
CA ASN A 9 8.14 7.08 11.85
C ASN A 9 9.02 8.27 12.29
N THR A 10 10.04 8.02 13.10
CA THR A 10 10.99 9.06 13.53
C THR A 10 11.81 9.58 12.34
N LYS A 11 12.26 8.69 11.43
CA LYS A 11 12.93 9.10 10.18
C LYS A 11 12.00 9.93 9.29
N ALA A 12 10.71 9.57 9.19
CA ALA A 12 9.73 10.34 8.42
C ALA A 12 9.57 11.78 8.94
N GLN A 13 9.59 11.97 10.26
CA GLN A 13 9.43 13.30 10.87
C GLN A 13 10.64 14.23 10.68
N LYS A 14 11.86 13.68 10.60
CA LYS A 14 13.10 14.45 10.41
C LYS A 14 13.34 14.89 8.96
N MET A 15 12.46 14.52 8.05
CA MET A 15 12.66 14.68 6.62
C MET A 15 11.98 15.94 6.08
N HIS A 16 12.74 16.79 5.39
CA HIS A 16 12.22 18.04 4.80
C HIS A 16 11.55 17.83 3.43
N SER A 17 11.88 16.75 2.71
CA SER A 17 11.27 16.41 1.42
C SER A 17 9.94 15.66 1.61
N GLY A 18 8.85 16.19 1.05
CA GLY A 18 7.52 15.58 1.10
C GLY A 18 7.48 14.16 0.52
N ILE A 19 8.24 13.91 -0.55
CA ILE A 19 8.36 12.59 -1.19
C ILE A 19 8.95 11.55 -0.22
N HIS A 20 10.03 11.92 0.48
CA HIS A 20 10.69 11.01 1.42
C HIS A 20 9.85 10.80 2.68
N LYS A 21 9.16 11.84 3.18
CA LYS A 21 8.23 11.72 4.30
C LYS A 21 7.09 10.75 3.99
N ARG A 22 6.48 10.86 2.80
CA ARG A 22 5.47 9.93 2.30
C ARG A 22 6.02 8.51 2.21
N PHE A 23 7.22 8.35 1.65
CA PHE A 23 7.85 7.04 1.51
C PHE A 23 8.00 6.32 2.85
N TYR A 24 8.61 6.94 3.86
CA TYR A 24 8.77 6.31 5.17
C TYR A 24 7.43 6.06 5.88
N LEU A 25 6.47 6.99 5.77
CA LEU A 25 5.12 6.78 6.29
C LEU A 25 4.48 5.52 5.70
N PHE A 26 4.48 5.39 4.37
CA PHE A 26 3.87 4.23 3.72
C PHE A 26 4.61 2.93 4.04
N VAL A 27 5.94 2.94 4.17
CA VAL A 27 6.70 1.76 4.60
C VAL A 27 6.30 1.32 6.02
N ALA A 28 6.10 2.26 6.96
CA ALA A 28 5.60 1.93 8.30
C ALA A 28 4.20 1.31 8.25
N LEU A 29 3.27 1.94 7.51
CA LEU A 29 1.90 1.44 7.34
C LEU A 29 1.87 0.03 6.73
N MET A 30 2.64 -0.18 5.65
CA MET A 30 2.75 -1.48 4.98
C MET A 30 3.34 -2.54 5.89
N THR A 31 4.39 -2.22 6.66
CA THR A 31 5.02 -3.15 7.60
C THR A 31 4.03 -3.61 8.66
N GLU A 32 3.31 -2.66 9.27
CA GLU A 32 2.31 -2.96 10.28
C GLU A 32 1.14 -3.77 9.69
N PHE A 33 0.63 -3.35 8.54
CA PHE A 33 -0.48 -4.02 7.87
C PHE A 33 -0.12 -5.46 7.46
N GLN A 34 1.05 -5.67 6.87
CA GLN A 34 1.47 -7.01 6.46
C GLN A 34 1.63 -7.94 7.66
N ALA A 35 2.16 -7.45 8.77
CA ALA A 35 2.30 -8.22 9.99
C ALA A 35 0.97 -8.60 10.66
N LEU A 36 -0.02 -7.71 10.59
CA LEU A 36 -1.34 -7.95 11.18
C LEU A 36 -2.21 -8.91 10.36
N ASN A 37 -2.00 -8.97 9.03
CA ASN A 37 -2.90 -9.71 8.13
C ASN A 37 -2.23 -10.91 7.43
N GLY A 38 -0.91 -11.08 7.58
CA GLY A 38 -0.18 -12.29 7.13
C GLY A 38 -0.15 -12.52 5.61
N MET A 39 -0.34 -11.47 4.80
CA MET A 39 -0.41 -11.59 3.34
C MET A 39 0.96 -11.43 2.65
N ARG A 40 1.07 -11.94 1.42
CA ARG A 40 2.28 -11.74 0.60
C ARG A 40 2.36 -10.28 0.16
N ILE A 41 3.58 -9.77 0.00
CA ILE A 41 3.78 -8.36 -0.36
C ILE A 41 3.16 -7.99 -1.71
N GLY A 42 3.19 -8.89 -2.70
CA GLY A 42 2.54 -8.67 -4.00
C GLY A 42 1.02 -8.53 -3.90
N GLU A 43 0.39 -9.33 -3.03
CA GLU A 43 -1.05 -9.25 -2.73
C GLU A 43 -1.37 -7.91 -2.04
N MET A 44 -0.56 -7.50 -1.06
CA MET A 44 -0.75 -6.23 -0.35
C MET A 44 -0.66 -5.03 -1.29
N LEU A 45 0.32 -5.05 -2.19
CA LEU A 45 0.54 -3.98 -3.17
C LEU A 45 -0.56 -3.92 -4.24
N ALA A 46 -1.29 -5.03 -4.45
CA ALA A 46 -2.40 -5.13 -5.37
C ALA A 46 -3.75 -4.66 -4.79
N ILE A 47 -3.82 -4.32 -3.50
CA ILE A 47 -5.04 -3.82 -2.87
C ILE A 47 -5.45 -2.49 -3.49
N GLN A 48 -6.70 -2.43 -3.95
CA GLN A 48 -7.38 -1.24 -4.41
C GLN A 48 -8.53 -0.86 -3.46
N ASN A 49 -9.06 0.35 -3.60
CA ASN A 49 -10.10 0.88 -2.71
C ASN A 49 -11.37 0.00 -2.70
N GLU A 50 -11.74 -0.50 -3.86
CA GLU A 50 -12.88 -1.38 -4.12
C GLU A 50 -12.76 -2.77 -3.48
N ASP A 51 -11.56 -3.20 -3.10
CA ASP A 51 -11.33 -4.49 -2.45
C ASP A 51 -11.69 -4.47 -0.95
N ILE A 52 -11.95 -3.29 -0.39
CA ILE A 52 -12.11 -3.08 1.06
C ILE A 52 -13.57 -2.82 1.41
N ASP A 53 -14.11 -3.66 2.29
CA ASP A 53 -15.39 -3.44 2.94
C ASP A 53 -15.16 -2.99 4.39
N PHE A 54 -15.32 -1.70 4.64
CA PHE A 54 -15.13 -1.13 5.97
C PHE A 54 -16.29 -1.41 6.93
N ASP A 55 -17.48 -1.69 6.41
CA ASP A 55 -18.68 -1.93 7.22
C ASP A 55 -18.63 -3.33 7.80
N ASN A 56 -18.28 -4.31 6.96
CA ASN A 56 -18.09 -5.70 7.36
C ASN A 56 -16.66 -6.00 7.85
N LYS A 57 -15.76 -5.00 7.78
CA LYS A 57 -14.33 -5.13 8.11
C LYS A 57 -13.69 -6.32 7.42
N SER A 58 -13.82 -6.38 6.11
CA SER A 58 -13.24 -7.46 5.30
C SER A 58 -12.43 -6.90 4.12
N LEU A 59 -11.43 -7.66 3.71
CA LEU A 59 -10.60 -7.37 2.54
C LEU A 59 -10.65 -8.54 1.57
N ASN A 60 -10.99 -8.26 0.31
CA ASN A 60 -10.90 -9.22 -0.77
C ASN A 60 -9.49 -9.23 -1.36
N ILE A 61 -8.79 -10.35 -1.24
CA ILE A 61 -7.46 -10.56 -1.82
C ILE A 61 -7.67 -11.28 -3.15
N ASN A 62 -7.52 -10.53 -4.24
CA ASN A 62 -7.94 -10.96 -5.58
C ASN A 62 -6.89 -10.71 -6.68
N GLY A 63 -5.63 -10.47 -6.31
CA GLY A 63 -4.57 -10.30 -7.30
C GLY A 63 -3.19 -10.08 -6.69
N THR A 64 -2.21 -9.92 -7.57
CA THR A 64 -0.82 -9.58 -7.26
C THR A 64 -0.31 -8.55 -8.25
N ILE A 65 0.78 -7.85 -7.92
CA ILE A 65 1.41 -6.90 -8.85
C ILE A 65 2.36 -7.61 -9.82
N HIS A 66 2.22 -7.30 -11.10
CA HIS A 66 3.21 -7.54 -12.14
C HIS A 66 3.93 -6.23 -12.51
N TRP A 67 5.26 -6.29 -12.62
CA TRP A 67 6.10 -5.09 -12.76
C TRP A 67 6.37 -4.75 -14.23
N PHE A 68 5.37 -4.17 -14.89
CA PHE A 68 5.47 -3.58 -16.22
C PHE A 68 4.68 -2.26 -16.30
N HIS A 69 4.79 -1.53 -17.41
CA HIS A 69 4.03 -0.31 -17.65
C HIS A 69 2.70 -0.62 -18.34
N ASP A 70 1.60 -0.04 -17.85
CA ASP A 70 0.35 0.00 -18.61
C ASP A 70 0.40 1.07 -19.72
N GLU A 71 -0.63 1.10 -20.57
CA GLU A 71 -0.74 2.03 -21.70
C GLU A 71 -0.77 3.51 -21.27
N SER A 72 -1.16 3.79 -20.02
CA SER A 72 -1.17 5.14 -19.45
C SER A 72 0.18 5.55 -18.84
N GLY A 73 1.19 4.67 -18.90
CA GLY A 73 2.52 4.89 -18.31
C GLY A 73 2.59 4.59 -16.81
N GLY A 74 1.54 4.02 -16.21
CA GLY A 74 1.54 3.54 -14.83
C GLY A 74 2.43 2.30 -14.68
N PHE A 75 3.35 2.29 -13.70
CA PHE A 75 4.24 1.16 -13.45
C PHE A 75 3.72 0.27 -12.33
N GLY A 76 3.66 -1.04 -12.58
CA GLY A 76 3.07 -2.02 -11.67
C GLY A 76 1.57 -2.17 -11.95
N VAL A 77 1.18 -3.31 -12.49
CA VAL A 77 -0.19 -3.61 -12.93
C VAL A 77 -0.73 -4.76 -12.08
N LYS A 78 -1.98 -4.65 -11.64
CA LYS A 78 -2.66 -5.72 -10.91
C LYS A 78 -3.00 -6.84 -11.89
N ASP A 79 -2.49 -8.03 -11.63
CA ASP A 79 -2.89 -9.25 -12.31
C ASP A 79 -3.81 -10.06 -11.39
N THR A 80 -4.95 -10.45 -11.93
CA THR A 80 -5.90 -11.34 -11.26
C THR A 80 -5.46 -12.77 -11.59
N THR A 81 -4.73 -13.41 -10.68
CA THR A 81 -4.21 -14.76 -10.92
C THR A 81 -5.35 -15.73 -11.26
N LYS A 82 -5.16 -16.55 -12.31
CA LYS A 82 -6.22 -17.35 -12.97
C LYS A 82 -6.86 -18.46 -12.13
N THR A 83 -6.36 -18.75 -10.92
CA THR A 83 -6.82 -19.90 -10.13
C THR A 83 -7.64 -19.48 -8.92
N GLU A 84 -8.85 -20.05 -8.79
CA GLU A 84 -9.79 -19.82 -7.68
C GLU A 84 -9.14 -19.95 -6.29
N SER A 85 -8.12 -20.81 -6.16
CA SER A 85 -7.39 -21.05 -4.91
C SER A 85 -6.60 -19.85 -4.37
N SER A 86 -6.35 -18.81 -5.18
CA SER A 86 -5.63 -17.61 -4.77
C SER A 86 -6.54 -16.51 -4.21
N TYR A 87 -7.82 -16.54 -4.57
CA TYR A 87 -8.82 -15.57 -4.10
C TYR A 87 -9.25 -15.93 -2.69
N ARG A 88 -9.23 -14.95 -1.79
CA ARG A 88 -9.76 -15.12 -0.44
C ARG A 88 -10.23 -13.81 0.13
N THR A 89 -11.27 -13.87 0.95
CA THR A 89 -11.64 -12.77 1.81
C THR A 89 -11.05 -12.99 3.20
N ILE A 90 -10.43 -11.97 3.77
CA ILE A 90 -9.93 -12.00 5.16
C ILE A 90 -10.65 -10.96 6.01
N GLY A 91 -10.77 -11.23 7.30
CA GLY A 91 -11.24 -10.25 8.27
C GLY A 91 -10.16 -9.22 8.60
N LEU A 92 -10.57 -7.98 8.82
CA LEU A 92 -9.71 -6.86 9.20
C LEU A 92 -9.91 -6.51 10.68
N SER A 93 -8.80 -6.35 11.40
CA SER A 93 -8.84 -5.72 12.72
C SER A 93 -9.24 -4.24 12.60
N SER A 94 -9.67 -3.62 13.70
CA SER A 94 -9.92 -2.16 13.72
C SER A 94 -8.65 -1.39 13.37
N ARG A 95 -7.48 -1.89 13.82
CA ARG A 95 -6.18 -1.31 13.49
C ARG A 95 -5.85 -1.41 12.00
N SER A 96 -6.13 -2.57 11.37
CA SER A 96 -5.98 -2.75 9.92
C SER A 96 -6.84 -1.73 9.15
N CYS A 97 -8.07 -1.48 9.60
CA CYS A 97 -8.95 -0.49 8.99
C CYS A 97 -8.41 0.94 9.13
N GLU A 98 -7.86 1.31 10.28
CA GLU A 98 -7.21 2.62 10.49
C GLU A 98 -6.04 2.84 9.53
N ILE A 99 -5.19 1.81 9.35
CA ILE A 99 -4.06 1.86 8.44
C ILE A 99 -4.52 2.12 7.00
N LEU A 100 -5.53 1.37 6.53
CA LEU A 100 -6.09 1.54 5.19
C LEU A 100 -6.71 2.92 5.01
N LYS A 101 -7.52 3.40 5.97
CA LYS A 101 -8.12 4.75 5.94
C LYS A 101 -7.04 5.83 5.88
N LYS A 102 -5.94 5.67 6.63
CA LYS A 102 -4.83 6.61 6.61
C LYS A 102 -4.12 6.64 5.25
N ALA A 103 -3.82 5.48 4.67
CA ALA A 103 -3.21 5.40 3.34
C ALA A 103 -4.10 6.05 2.27
N ILE A 104 -5.40 5.73 2.26
CA ILE A 104 -6.40 6.28 1.33
C ILE A 104 -6.49 7.82 1.48
N LEU A 105 -6.47 8.34 2.71
CA LEU A 105 -6.50 9.78 2.94
C LEU A 105 -5.27 10.49 2.34
N GLU A 106 -4.08 9.92 2.50
CA GLU A 106 -2.87 10.48 1.90
C GLU A 106 -2.90 10.37 0.36
N ASN A 107 -3.46 9.30 -0.21
CA ASN A 107 -3.66 9.18 -1.65
C ASN A 107 -4.65 10.23 -2.18
N LYS A 108 -5.75 10.49 -1.47
CA LYS A 108 -6.72 11.53 -1.84
C LYS A 108 -6.09 12.94 -1.84
N LYS A 109 -5.14 13.21 -0.93
CA LYS A 109 -4.39 14.48 -0.94
C LYS A 109 -3.50 14.59 -2.17
N ASP A 110 -2.70 13.57 -2.46
CA ASP A 110 -1.82 13.60 -3.65
C ASP A 110 -2.64 13.67 -4.94
N SER A 111 -3.70 12.88 -5.08
CA SER A 111 -4.61 12.93 -6.23
C SER A 111 -5.21 14.32 -6.48
N LYS A 112 -5.37 15.13 -5.42
CA LYS A 112 -5.92 16.49 -5.52
C LYS A 112 -4.86 17.58 -5.76
N TRP A 113 -3.65 17.41 -5.24
CA TRP A 113 -2.66 18.50 -5.13
C TRP A 113 -1.32 18.20 -5.80
N ASN A 114 -1.13 17.02 -6.37
CA ASN A 114 0.09 16.59 -7.02
C ASN A 114 -0.25 16.09 -8.44
N ASP A 115 -0.03 16.94 -9.44
CA ASP A 115 -0.31 16.64 -10.85
C ASP A 115 0.46 15.41 -11.38
N GLY A 116 1.56 15.05 -10.72
CA GLY A 116 2.33 13.85 -11.04
C GLY A 116 1.77 12.54 -10.45
N TYR A 117 0.64 12.59 -9.73
CA TYR A 117 0.01 11.44 -9.12
C TYR A 117 -1.05 10.82 -10.04
N LEU A 118 -0.72 9.69 -10.67
CA LEU A 118 -1.66 8.92 -11.48
C LEU A 118 -2.50 8.01 -10.57
N ASN A 119 -3.74 8.41 -10.28
CA ASN A 119 -4.63 7.62 -9.43
C ASN A 119 -5.18 6.38 -10.15
N ARG A 120 -4.68 5.19 -9.77
CA ARG A 120 -5.15 3.88 -10.26
C ARG A 120 -5.82 3.03 -9.17
N ASN A 121 -6.39 3.69 -8.17
CA ASN A 121 -7.08 3.11 -7.00
C ASN A 121 -6.24 2.27 -6.03
N PHE A 122 -4.95 2.05 -6.31
CA PHE A 122 -4.06 1.34 -5.37
C PHE A 122 -3.99 2.05 -4.02
N VAL A 123 -3.98 1.25 -2.94
CA VAL A 123 -3.93 1.77 -1.57
C VAL A 123 -2.48 2.08 -1.17
N PHE A 124 -1.55 1.14 -1.34
CA PHE A 124 -0.16 1.31 -0.93
C PHE A 124 0.73 1.81 -2.08
N THR A 125 0.79 3.12 -2.25
CA THR A 125 1.41 3.77 -3.43
C THR A 125 2.63 4.62 -3.10
N ASN A 126 3.49 4.85 -4.10
CA ASN A 126 4.50 5.89 -4.06
C ASN A 126 3.90 7.29 -4.37
N HIS A 127 4.75 8.31 -4.54
CA HIS A 127 4.30 9.70 -4.82
C HIS A 127 3.76 9.92 -6.25
N LYS A 128 3.84 8.90 -7.13
CA LYS A 128 3.30 8.94 -8.50
C LYS A 128 2.00 8.14 -8.65
N GLY A 129 1.49 7.54 -7.57
CA GLY A 129 0.28 6.70 -7.60
C GLY A 129 0.53 5.24 -8.02
N ASN A 130 1.79 4.85 -8.27
CA ASN A 130 2.15 3.46 -8.57
C ASN A 130 2.30 2.63 -7.29
N PRO A 131 2.01 1.31 -7.30
CA PRO A 131 2.31 0.41 -6.20
C PRO A 131 3.77 0.56 -5.72
N MET A 132 3.98 0.52 -4.41
CA MET A 132 5.33 0.63 -3.85
C MET A 132 6.22 -0.55 -4.27
N GLN A 133 7.38 -0.28 -4.88
CA GLN A 133 8.31 -1.33 -5.29
C GLN A 133 8.97 -2.03 -4.08
N THR A 134 8.99 -3.36 -4.13
CA THR A 134 9.40 -4.25 -3.02
C THR A 134 10.87 -4.11 -2.61
N GLU A 135 11.78 -3.80 -3.55
CA GLU A 135 13.21 -3.64 -3.24
C GLU A 135 13.49 -2.51 -2.25
N ARG A 136 12.71 -1.42 -2.35
CA ARG A 136 12.83 -0.28 -1.43
C ARG A 136 12.30 -0.59 -0.05
N PHE A 137 11.30 -1.48 0.05
CA PHE A 137 10.72 -1.95 1.29
C PHE A 137 11.67 -2.90 2.04
N ASN A 138 12.24 -3.87 1.32
CA ASN A 138 13.17 -4.85 1.88
C ASN A 138 14.47 -4.22 2.41
N LYS A 139 14.92 -3.10 1.82
CA LYS A 139 16.11 -2.37 2.30
C LYS A 139 15.91 -1.67 3.66
N ILE A 140 14.67 -1.43 4.07
CA ILE A 140 14.35 -0.74 5.34
C ILE A 140 14.08 -1.74 6.48
N LEU A 141 13.66 -2.95 6.15
CA LEU A 141 13.40 -4.03 7.11
C LEU A 141 14.65 -4.82 7.53
N ARG A 142 15.77 -4.63 6.82
CA ARG A 142 17.10 -5.11 7.25
C ARG A 142 17.71 -4.09 8.20
#